data_AF-A0A8A2VEP4-F1
#
_entry.id   AF-A0A8A2VEP4-F1
#
_cell.length_a   1.000
_cell.length_b   1.000
_cell.length_c   1.000
_cell.angle_alpha   90.00
_cell.angle_beta   90.00
_cell.angle_gamma   90.00
#
_symmetry.space_group_name_H-M   'P 1'
#
loop_
_entity.id
_entity.type
_entity.pdbx_description
1 polymer ?
#
loop_
_entity_poly.entity_id
_entity_poly.type
_entity_poly.pdbx_seq_one_letter_code
_entity_poly.pdbx_strand_id
1 'polypeptide(L)'
;MTNKNDSNDGVARRALLAAGGATTFGALVGRVGAGSNRPAFDQHETDDGGDGTADSGHGVTVRQEPGNAFYWVLPGERRLSPQVFGTPENPLRGTDLLEARIEQAKGMPEPLDEAIPQLLQDLPPLVAAPEEAREPIEDGESDGIAQERFTEPTLYSDNAEVTSGSFEITYHDHQPYDLPGKPGETTDAVDLDAQFTDPAGNEYEIEHDHVVQPPIPGYETGGGVLQGQQLHGITGTGSPLFPQAYTYGASWGVGNVNVNGELATEDGFRVIHFMTTQTVRDERYRMPLDEELPLTPDETIAGRIHHTHGVVLPIRPTDQGPVYDPVPTAMELPNGETQPFIHAMWEQEELVEGPFDDWEYPGQEQNEASESEGSDGGDADFQLVGEASAWQGAAPDAISGEANPTLQLEAGTEYALVWENGDGLQHNFAIEDANGEDLLASELVSEQGATQTVTFTASEEMSEYYCQVHPQSMRGGIEVGG
;
A
#
# COMPACT_ATOMS: atom_id res chain seq x y z
N MET A 1 64.28 6.98 -26.68
CA MET A 1 64.25 8.45 -26.69
C MET A 1 63.82 8.86 -25.28
N THR A 2 64.77 9.00 -24.32
CA THR A 2 65.33 10.28 -23.79
C THR A 2 64.20 11.22 -23.31
N ASN A 3 64.06 11.66 -22.05
CA ASN A 3 64.98 11.94 -20.93
C ASN A 3 64.15 12.04 -19.62
N LYS A 4 64.57 11.47 -18.47
CA LYS A 4 65.38 12.05 -17.35
C LYS A 4 64.68 13.19 -16.55
N ASN A 5 64.37 12.93 -15.27
CA ASN A 5 65.03 13.44 -14.03
C ASN A 5 64.23 14.61 -13.41
N ASP A 6 64.10 14.89 -12.12
CA ASP A 6 64.69 14.46 -10.83
C ASP A 6 63.66 14.89 -9.74
N SER A 7 63.35 14.07 -8.72
CA SER A 7 63.90 14.13 -7.33
C SER A 7 63.78 15.48 -6.61
N ASN A 8 63.00 15.55 -5.51
CA ASN A 8 63.60 15.60 -4.16
C ASN A 8 62.59 15.62 -3.00
N ASP A 9 62.98 14.89 -1.96
CA ASP A 9 62.46 14.74 -0.60
C ASP A 9 62.48 15.99 0.29
N GLY A 10 61.73 15.94 1.40
CA GLY A 10 61.93 16.78 2.59
C GLY A 10 60.67 16.91 3.48
N VAL A 11 60.31 15.92 4.30
CA VAL A 11 60.66 15.77 5.74
C VAL A 11 59.90 16.72 6.72
N ALA A 12 58.93 16.12 7.43
CA ALA A 12 58.71 16.07 8.89
C ALA A 12 58.01 17.19 9.72
N ARG A 13 56.96 16.70 10.44
CA ARG A 13 56.69 16.77 11.91
C ARG A 13 55.96 17.98 12.56
N ARG A 14 54.75 17.65 13.07
CA ARG A 14 54.17 17.79 14.43
C ARG A 14 54.10 19.15 15.17
N ALA A 15 52.96 19.27 15.88
CA ALA A 15 52.67 19.97 17.15
C ALA A 15 51.98 21.36 16.99
N LEU A 16 51.10 21.85 17.88
CA LEU A 16 50.77 21.54 19.27
C LEU A 16 49.41 22.23 19.63
N LEU A 17 48.70 21.71 20.63
CA LEU A 17 47.52 22.31 21.31
C LEU A 17 47.81 23.68 21.96
N ALA A 18 46.78 24.54 22.07
CA ALA A 18 46.69 25.50 23.18
C ALA A 18 45.22 25.87 23.48
N ALA A 19 44.89 25.85 24.78
CA ALA A 19 43.59 26.10 25.39
C ALA A 19 43.46 27.54 25.95
N GLY A 20 42.24 27.90 26.36
CA GLY A 20 41.89 29.07 27.19
C GLY A 20 40.74 29.86 26.57
N GLY A 21 39.60 30.15 27.20
CA GLY A 21 39.22 30.14 28.61
C GLY A 21 38.43 31.41 28.94
N ALA A 22 37.14 31.24 29.26
CA ALA A 22 36.34 31.94 30.29
C ALA A 22 35.54 33.24 30.02
N THR A 23 34.20 33.07 30.07
CA THR A 23 33.11 33.78 30.81
C THR A 23 33.09 35.31 31.01
N THR A 24 31.92 35.92 30.71
CA THR A 24 31.19 36.80 31.66
C THR A 24 29.69 36.89 31.35
N PHE A 25 28.88 36.70 32.40
CA PHE A 25 27.45 37.01 32.52
C PHE A 25 27.18 38.52 32.54
N GLY A 26 25.99 38.95 32.11
CA GLY A 26 25.47 40.29 32.35
C GLY A 26 24.02 40.48 31.90
N ALA A 27 23.08 40.29 32.82
CA ALA A 27 21.68 40.68 32.66
C ALA A 27 21.50 42.17 33.00
N LEU A 28 20.66 42.89 32.24
CA LEU A 28 20.06 44.15 32.67
C LEU A 28 18.71 44.39 32.00
N VAL A 29 17.72 44.61 32.86
CA VAL A 29 16.30 44.90 32.59
C VAL A 29 16.11 46.35 32.13
N GLY A 30 15.18 46.59 31.20
CA GLY A 30 14.67 47.94 30.89
C GLY A 30 13.53 47.96 29.87
N ARG A 31 12.28 48.05 30.34
CA ARG A 31 11.07 48.39 29.56
C ARG A 31 11.06 49.88 29.22
N VAL A 32 10.71 50.25 27.98
CA VAL A 32 9.79 51.36 27.60
C VAL A 32 9.27 51.08 26.18
N GLY A 33 7.95 51.20 25.98
CA GLY A 33 7.25 50.89 24.74
C GLY A 33 6.98 52.07 23.79
N ALA A 34 6.52 51.70 22.59
CA ALA A 34 5.70 52.42 21.60
C ALA A 34 5.59 51.43 20.41
N GLY A 35 4.46 50.91 19.95
CA GLY A 35 3.14 51.50 19.77
C GLY A 35 2.93 51.81 18.28
N SER A 36 2.36 50.88 17.51
CA SER A 36 1.24 51.13 16.55
C SER A 36 1.02 50.00 15.53
N ASN A 37 -0.26 49.59 15.45
CA ASN A 37 -1.05 49.08 14.33
C ASN A 37 -0.72 47.74 13.65
N ARG A 38 -1.48 46.70 14.03
CA ARG A 38 -2.05 45.70 13.12
C ARG A 38 -3.55 45.54 13.42
N PRO A 39 -4.43 45.47 12.41
CA PRO A 39 -5.88 45.44 12.64
C PRO A 39 -6.34 44.05 13.10
N ALA A 40 -7.41 44.08 13.89
CA ALA A 40 -8.10 42.93 14.46
C ALA A 40 -8.71 42.05 13.36
N PHE A 41 -8.58 40.74 13.53
CA PHE A 41 -9.50 39.75 12.97
C PHE A 41 -10.30 39.14 14.13
N ASP A 42 -11.58 38.95 13.84
CA ASP A 42 -12.68 38.62 14.73
C ASP A 42 -12.40 37.41 15.63
N GLN A 43 -12.77 37.55 16.89
CA GLN A 43 -12.95 36.44 17.83
C GLN A 43 -14.30 35.80 17.52
N HIS A 44 -14.30 34.53 17.13
CA HIS A 44 -15.40 33.64 17.44
C HIS A 44 -15.00 32.84 18.68
N GLU A 45 -15.59 33.23 19.81
CA GLU A 45 -15.58 32.45 21.04
C GLU A 45 -16.33 31.12 20.78
N THR A 46 -15.63 30.00 20.97
CA THR A 46 -16.26 28.78 21.49
C THR A 46 -15.60 28.50 22.84
N ASP A 47 -16.39 28.73 23.87
CA ASP A 47 -16.13 28.36 25.26
C ASP A 47 -16.82 27.00 25.43
N ASP A 48 -16.04 25.92 25.50
CA ASP A 48 -16.50 24.72 26.19
C ASP A 48 -15.34 24.16 27.03
N GLY A 49 -15.58 24.13 28.33
CA GLY A 49 -14.61 23.73 29.34
C GLY A 49 -14.52 22.22 29.45
N GLY A 50 -13.39 21.67 29.02
CA GLY A 50 -12.91 20.34 29.38
C GLY A 50 -11.47 20.44 29.90
N ASP A 51 -11.23 19.99 31.13
CA ASP A 51 -9.88 19.66 31.60
C ASP A 51 -9.41 18.43 30.83
N GLY A 52 -8.74 18.68 29.70
CA GLY A 52 -8.07 17.70 28.87
C GLY A 52 -6.80 18.36 28.36
N THR A 53 -5.68 17.67 28.47
CA THR A 53 -4.47 18.00 27.71
C THR A 53 -4.89 18.26 26.27
N ALA A 54 -4.66 19.47 25.77
CA ALA A 54 -4.92 19.79 24.36
C ALA A 54 -4.17 18.75 23.53
N ASP A 55 -4.92 17.87 22.89
CA ASP A 55 -4.40 16.92 21.94
C ASP A 55 -3.78 17.74 20.80
N SER A 56 -2.46 17.80 20.80
CA SER A 56 -1.70 18.48 19.75
C SER A 56 -1.35 17.53 18.61
N GLY A 57 -1.85 16.30 18.66
CA GLY A 57 -1.75 15.33 17.59
C GLY A 57 -2.63 15.69 16.41
N HIS A 58 -2.20 15.23 15.24
CA HIS A 58 -3.05 15.19 14.06
C HIS A 58 -3.59 13.76 13.94
N GLY A 59 -4.92 13.62 13.92
CA GLY A 59 -5.57 12.34 13.69
C GLY A 59 -5.78 12.11 12.20
N VAL A 60 -5.54 10.89 11.74
CA VAL A 60 -6.00 10.44 10.42
C VAL A 60 -6.87 9.21 10.63
N THR A 61 -8.14 9.27 10.24
CA THR A 61 -9.09 8.17 10.37
C THR A 61 -9.51 7.67 9.01
N VAL A 62 -9.45 6.36 8.83
CA VAL A 62 -9.74 5.69 7.56
C VAL A 62 -10.56 4.45 7.84
N ARG A 63 -11.57 4.16 7.01
CA ARG A 63 -12.42 2.99 7.21
C ARG A 63 -12.89 2.38 5.90
N GLN A 64 -13.05 1.06 5.89
CA GLN A 64 -13.79 0.35 4.86
C GLN A 64 -14.83 -0.56 5.52
N GLU A 65 -16.09 -0.39 5.11
CA GLU A 65 -17.18 -1.27 5.48
C GLU A 65 -17.09 -2.62 4.74
N PRO A 66 -17.67 -3.71 5.28
CA PRO A 66 -17.78 -4.97 4.55
C PRO A 66 -18.50 -4.80 3.20
N GLY A 67 -18.13 -5.63 2.22
CA GLY A 67 -18.76 -5.65 0.89
C GLY A 67 -18.00 -4.86 -0.19
N ASN A 68 -17.02 -4.06 0.20
CA ASN A 68 -16.11 -3.37 -0.71
C ASN A 68 -14.91 -4.25 -1.09
N ALA A 69 -14.19 -3.90 -2.16
CA ALA A 69 -13.02 -4.65 -2.62
C ALA A 69 -11.98 -4.81 -1.51
N PHE A 70 -11.68 -6.08 -1.24
CA PHE A 70 -10.59 -6.49 -0.37
C PHE A 70 -9.77 -7.55 -1.09
N TYR A 71 -8.45 -7.43 -1.00
CA TYR A 71 -7.53 -8.37 -1.62
C TYR A 71 -6.58 -8.96 -0.60
N TRP A 72 -6.47 -10.28 -0.64
CA TRP A 72 -5.42 -11.03 0.01
C TRP A 72 -4.23 -11.19 -0.94
N VAL A 73 -3.10 -10.58 -0.62
CA VAL A 73 -1.90 -10.68 -1.45
C VAL A 73 -1.16 -11.98 -1.15
N LEU A 74 -0.86 -12.73 -2.21
CA LEU A 74 -0.12 -13.99 -2.20
C LEU A 74 1.39 -13.73 -2.39
N PRO A 75 2.26 -14.67 -1.97
CA PRO A 75 3.69 -14.57 -2.22
C PRO A 75 4.00 -14.62 -3.71
N GLY A 76 4.95 -13.80 -4.15
CA GLY A 76 5.40 -13.83 -5.53
C GLY A 76 6.59 -12.91 -5.80
N GLU A 77 7.04 -12.94 -7.04
CA GLU A 77 8.15 -12.12 -7.52
C GLU A 77 7.76 -10.63 -7.52
N ARG A 78 8.77 -9.76 -7.53
CA ARG A 78 8.59 -8.30 -7.62
C ARG A 78 9.48 -7.71 -8.70
N ARG A 79 8.89 -7.02 -9.67
CA ARG A 79 9.64 -6.17 -10.63
C ARG A 79 10.40 -5.08 -9.88
N LEU A 80 11.63 -4.79 -10.31
CA LEU A 80 12.49 -3.81 -9.64
C LEU A 80 12.55 -2.49 -10.42
N SER A 81 12.29 -1.40 -9.72
CA SER A 81 12.45 -0.03 -10.23
C SER A 81 13.93 0.27 -10.48
N PRO A 82 14.33 0.63 -11.71
CA PRO A 82 15.70 1.11 -11.97
C PRO A 82 16.11 2.34 -11.17
N GLN A 83 15.17 3.23 -10.83
CA GLN A 83 15.42 4.40 -9.99
C GLN A 83 15.80 4.01 -8.56
N VAL A 84 15.19 2.95 -8.02
CA VAL A 84 15.45 2.47 -6.65
C VAL A 84 16.65 1.53 -6.60
N PHE A 85 16.70 0.57 -7.53
CA PHE A 85 17.60 -0.59 -7.50
C PHE A 85 18.73 -0.55 -8.53
N GLY A 86 18.79 0.48 -9.37
CA GLY A 86 19.81 0.61 -10.41
C GLY A 86 19.59 -0.33 -11.60
N THR A 87 20.64 -0.53 -12.38
CA THR A 87 20.66 -1.50 -13.50
C THR A 87 21.59 -2.66 -13.16
N PRO A 88 21.55 -3.79 -13.89
CA PRO A 88 22.49 -4.89 -13.68
C PRO A 88 23.97 -4.47 -13.69
N GLU A 89 24.34 -3.44 -14.47
CA GLU A 89 25.71 -2.92 -14.53
C GLU A 89 26.08 -1.97 -13.39
N ASN A 90 25.09 -1.37 -12.74
CA ASN A 90 25.26 -0.44 -11.64
C ASN A 90 24.12 -0.61 -10.61
N PRO A 91 24.13 -1.72 -9.88
CA PRO A 91 23.07 -2.03 -8.93
C PRO A 91 23.11 -1.07 -7.74
N LEU A 92 21.93 -0.77 -7.21
CA LEU A 92 21.70 0.02 -6.01
C LEU A 92 20.83 -0.80 -5.05
N ARG A 93 20.91 -0.46 -3.76
CA ARG A 93 20.11 -1.09 -2.68
C ARG A 93 20.15 -2.63 -2.70
N GLY A 94 21.29 -3.19 -3.09
CA GLY A 94 21.59 -4.61 -3.06
C GLY A 94 22.50 -4.99 -1.90
N THR A 95 23.41 -5.91 -2.15
CA THR A 95 24.27 -6.55 -1.15
C THR A 95 25.10 -5.54 -0.37
N ASP A 96 25.70 -4.55 -1.05
CA ASP A 96 26.51 -3.51 -0.40
C ASP A 96 25.71 -2.70 0.63
N LEU A 97 24.44 -2.40 0.34
CA LEU A 97 23.57 -1.69 1.30
C LEU A 97 23.21 -2.62 2.46
N LEU A 98 22.85 -3.87 2.18
CA LEU A 98 22.53 -4.85 3.21
C LEU A 98 23.68 -5.01 4.20
N GLU A 99 24.89 -5.23 3.71
CA GLU A 99 26.11 -5.36 4.53
C GLU A 99 26.35 -4.10 5.36
N ALA A 100 26.16 -2.91 4.78
CA ALA A 100 26.30 -1.65 5.49
C ALA A 100 25.26 -1.49 6.62
N ARG A 101 24.01 -1.93 6.42
CA ARG A 101 22.97 -1.91 7.46
C ARG A 101 23.25 -2.93 8.56
N ILE A 102 23.69 -4.13 8.20
CA ILE A 102 24.14 -5.16 9.15
C ILE A 102 25.30 -4.63 10.01
N GLU A 103 26.28 -3.94 9.41
CA GLU A 103 27.39 -3.38 10.17
C GLU A 103 26.97 -2.21 11.08
N GLN A 104 26.02 -1.37 10.64
CA GLN A 104 25.40 -0.34 11.49
C GLN A 104 24.68 -0.98 12.69
N ALA A 105 23.95 -2.07 12.46
CA ALA A 105 23.19 -2.77 13.48
C ALA A 105 24.07 -3.33 14.61
N LYS A 106 25.28 -3.82 14.30
CA LYS A 106 26.26 -4.28 15.33
C LYS A 106 26.70 -3.18 16.30
N GLY A 107 26.46 -1.91 15.98
CA GLY A 107 26.75 -0.77 16.85
C GLY A 107 25.61 -0.43 17.82
N MET A 108 24.48 -1.14 17.76
CA MET A 108 23.31 -0.88 18.60
C MET A 108 23.54 -1.34 20.06
N PRO A 109 22.68 -0.96 21.02
CA PRO A 109 22.75 -1.48 22.38
C PRO A 109 22.34 -2.96 22.46
N GLU A 110 22.99 -3.73 23.34
CA GLU A 110 22.56 -5.09 23.68
C GLU A 110 21.08 -5.13 24.12
N PRO A 111 20.27 -6.11 23.64
CA PRO A 111 20.63 -7.25 22.79
C PRO A 111 20.47 -7.02 21.27
N LEU A 112 20.19 -5.79 20.83
CA LEU A 112 19.88 -5.49 19.42
C LEU A 112 21.09 -5.58 18.48
N ASP A 113 22.30 -5.45 19.04
CA ASP A 113 23.56 -5.60 18.32
C ASP A 113 23.79 -7.00 17.74
N GLU A 114 23.11 -8.02 18.26
CA GLU A 114 23.12 -9.38 17.70
C GLU A 114 21.81 -9.69 16.95
N ALA A 115 20.65 -9.29 17.50
CA ALA A 115 19.35 -9.62 16.93
C ALA A 115 19.09 -8.96 15.57
N ILE A 116 19.40 -7.67 15.42
CA ILE A 116 19.12 -6.94 14.18
C ILE A 116 20.01 -7.39 13.02
N PRO A 117 21.34 -7.60 13.20
CA PRO A 117 22.15 -8.23 12.15
C PRO A 117 21.61 -9.58 11.69
N GLN A 118 21.10 -10.41 12.60
CA GLN A 118 20.54 -11.72 12.25
C GLN A 118 19.21 -11.56 11.49
N LEU A 119 18.31 -10.70 11.99
CA LEU A 119 17.04 -10.41 11.31
C LEU A 119 17.26 -9.90 9.87
N LEU A 120 18.24 -9.01 9.65
CA LEU A 120 18.53 -8.51 8.30
C LEU A 120 19.15 -9.58 7.38
N GLN A 121 19.83 -10.59 7.92
CA GLN A 121 20.29 -11.74 7.14
C GLN A 121 19.12 -12.67 6.78
N ASP A 122 18.18 -12.87 7.70
CA ASP A 122 17.03 -13.76 7.51
C ASP A 122 15.92 -13.11 6.67
N LEU A 123 15.81 -11.78 6.70
CA LEU A 123 14.82 -11.00 5.95
C LEU A 123 15.45 -9.76 5.28
N PRO A 124 16.36 -9.93 4.29
CA PRO A 124 16.99 -8.82 3.57
C PRO A 124 16.03 -7.76 3.00
N PRO A 125 14.84 -8.13 2.46
CA PRO A 125 13.86 -7.18 1.92
C PRO A 125 13.43 -6.05 2.86
N LEU A 126 13.70 -6.13 4.17
CA LEU A 126 13.48 -5.00 5.07
C LEU A 126 14.26 -3.74 4.66
N VAL A 127 15.42 -3.90 4.02
CA VAL A 127 16.30 -2.76 3.69
C VAL A 127 16.93 -2.83 2.30
N ALA A 128 16.94 -4.00 1.65
CA ALA A 128 17.66 -4.22 0.41
C ALA A 128 17.08 -5.39 -0.39
N ALA A 129 17.40 -5.42 -1.69
CA ALA A 129 17.15 -6.57 -2.57
C ALA A 129 18.52 -7.07 -3.09
N PRO A 130 19.19 -8.03 -2.44
CA PRO A 130 20.50 -8.51 -2.87
C PRO A 130 20.50 -8.99 -4.33
N GLU A 131 21.58 -8.69 -5.06
CA GLU A 131 21.71 -8.99 -6.49
C GLU A 131 21.61 -10.49 -6.79
N GLU A 132 22.00 -11.34 -5.84
CA GLU A 132 21.91 -12.79 -5.93
C GLU A 132 20.47 -13.35 -5.95
N ALA A 133 19.50 -12.55 -5.50
CA ALA A 133 18.07 -12.86 -5.57
C ALA A 133 17.36 -12.11 -6.73
N ARG A 134 18.13 -11.49 -7.64
CA ARG A 134 17.61 -10.80 -8.81
C ARG A 134 17.83 -11.62 -10.07
N GLU A 135 16.85 -11.57 -10.97
CA GLU A 135 16.95 -12.12 -12.32
C GLU A 135 16.63 -11.05 -13.36
N PRO A 136 17.31 -11.06 -14.52
CA PRO A 136 16.95 -10.18 -15.62
C PRO A 136 15.56 -10.54 -16.17
N ILE A 137 14.81 -9.53 -16.60
CA ILE A 137 13.55 -9.71 -17.34
C ILE A 137 13.89 -9.75 -18.83
N GLU A 138 13.33 -10.71 -19.57
CA GLU A 138 13.61 -10.85 -21.01
C GLU A 138 12.99 -9.70 -21.83
N ASP A 139 13.65 -9.33 -22.94
CA ASP A 139 13.16 -8.32 -23.88
C ASP A 139 11.76 -8.71 -24.42
N GLY A 140 10.73 -8.00 -23.98
CA GLY A 140 9.32 -8.25 -24.34
C GLY A 140 8.43 -8.73 -23.19
N GLU A 141 8.99 -9.07 -22.02
CA GLU A 141 8.25 -9.40 -20.79
C GLU A 141 8.13 -8.23 -19.81
N SER A 142 8.82 -7.12 -20.07
CA SER A 142 8.63 -5.87 -19.34
C SER A 142 7.92 -4.84 -20.20
N ASP A 143 7.14 -3.95 -19.58
CA ASP A 143 6.61 -2.73 -20.21
C ASP A 143 7.75 -1.73 -20.59
N GLY A 144 9.00 -2.19 -20.62
CA GLY A 144 10.20 -1.46 -21.01
C GLY A 144 10.97 -0.79 -19.88
N ILE A 145 10.39 -0.68 -18.67
CA ILE A 145 11.01 0.04 -17.54
C ILE A 145 11.89 -0.90 -16.68
N ALA A 146 11.30 -1.94 -16.10
CA ALA A 146 12.05 -2.89 -15.27
C ALA A 146 13.00 -3.75 -16.10
N GLN A 147 14.24 -3.87 -15.64
CA GLN A 147 15.28 -4.73 -16.23
C GLN A 147 15.55 -5.98 -15.40
N GLU A 148 15.23 -5.93 -14.11
CA GLU A 148 15.38 -7.04 -13.17
C GLU A 148 14.07 -7.24 -12.39
N ARG A 149 13.89 -8.47 -11.90
CA ARG A 149 12.89 -8.83 -10.90
C ARG A 149 13.58 -9.50 -9.72
N PHE A 150 13.01 -9.32 -8.53
CA PHE A 150 13.35 -10.08 -7.33
C PHE A 150 12.51 -11.35 -7.30
N THR A 151 13.17 -12.51 -7.25
CA THR A 151 12.51 -13.81 -7.54
C THR A 151 12.13 -14.60 -6.31
N GLU A 152 12.70 -14.28 -5.14
CA GLU A 152 12.23 -14.88 -3.90
C GLU A 152 10.78 -14.42 -3.64
N PRO A 153 9.85 -15.33 -3.28
CA PRO A 153 8.46 -14.96 -3.04
C PRO A 153 8.34 -13.94 -1.91
N THR A 154 7.82 -12.76 -2.23
CA THR A 154 7.64 -11.64 -1.29
C THR A 154 6.17 -11.30 -1.11
N LEU A 155 5.90 -10.49 -0.09
CA LEU A 155 4.59 -9.86 0.10
C LEU A 155 4.31 -8.71 -0.87
N TYR A 156 5.26 -8.33 -1.73
CA TYR A 156 5.12 -7.22 -2.68
C TYR A 156 4.78 -7.72 -4.10
N SER A 157 4.06 -8.83 -4.22
CA SER A 157 3.75 -9.43 -5.51
C SER A 157 2.52 -8.81 -6.17
N ASP A 158 2.34 -9.11 -7.46
CA ASP A 158 1.12 -8.80 -8.22
C ASP A 158 0.02 -9.87 -8.04
N ASN A 159 0.34 -10.99 -7.38
CA ASN A 159 -0.62 -12.07 -7.16
C ASN A 159 -1.49 -11.74 -5.95
N ALA A 160 -2.79 -11.59 -6.17
CA ALA A 160 -3.76 -11.46 -5.10
C ALA A 160 -5.08 -12.09 -5.47
N GLU A 161 -5.85 -12.43 -4.45
CA GLU A 161 -7.19 -12.98 -4.60
C GLU A 161 -8.17 -12.12 -3.82
N VAL A 162 -9.32 -11.86 -4.43
CA VAL A 162 -10.39 -11.08 -3.83
C VAL A 162 -11.08 -11.89 -2.75
N THR A 163 -11.34 -11.26 -1.60
CA THR A 163 -12.11 -11.85 -0.51
C THR A 163 -13.03 -10.78 0.11
N SER A 164 -13.37 -10.91 1.40
CA SER A 164 -14.05 -9.89 2.18
C SER A 164 -13.16 -9.38 3.31
N GLY A 165 -13.28 -8.08 3.61
CA GLY A 165 -12.64 -7.48 4.76
C GLY A 165 -13.19 -6.10 5.08
N SER A 166 -13.11 -5.73 6.35
CA SER A 166 -13.46 -4.42 6.87
C SER A 166 -12.40 -3.97 7.86
N PHE A 167 -12.22 -2.66 7.96
CA PHE A 167 -11.38 -2.09 8.99
C PHE A 167 -11.81 -0.67 9.32
N GLU A 168 -11.41 -0.23 10.50
CA GLU A 168 -11.31 1.17 10.87
C GLU A 168 -9.97 1.37 11.57
N ILE A 169 -9.23 2.40 11.16
CA ILE A 169 -7.97 2.77 11.79
C ILE A 169 -7.94 4.28 12.04
N THR A 170 -7.49 4.67 13.23
CA THR A 170 -7.10 6.04 13.53
C THR A 170 -5.63 6.09 13.90
N TYR A 171 -4.84 6.83 13.12
CA TYR A 171 -3.44 7.13 13.40
C TYR A 171 -3.35 8.37 14.29
N HIS A 172 -2.67 8.27 15.44
CA HIS A 172 -2.40 9.38 16.34
C HIS A 172 -0.90 9.68 16.34
N ASP A 173 -0.48 10.66 15.54
CA ASP A 173 0.90 11.13 15.46
C ASP A 173 1.13 12.24 16.50
N HIS A 174 1.94 11.95 17.52
CA HIS A 174 2.26 12.84 18.63
C HIS A 174 3.72 13.27 18.65
N GLN A 175 4.57 12.74 17.77
CA GLN A 175 5.97 13.12 17.70
C GLN A 175 6.53 13.16 16.27
N PRO A 176 7.32 14.18 15.91
CA PRO A 176 7.72 14.37 14.52
C PRO A 176 8.96 13.57 14.08
N TYR A 177 9.61 12.83 14.97
CA TYR A 177 10.84 12.06 14.70
C TYR A 177 11.08 10.98 15.75
N ASP A 178 11.85 9.95 15.39
CA ASP A 178 12.23 8.88 16.30
C ASP A 178 13.07 9.40 17.48
N LEU A 179 12.81 8.86 18.67
CA LEU A 179 13.54 9.19 19.89
C LEU A 179 14.43 8.01 20.33
N PRO A 180 15.63 8.28 20.90
CA PRO A 180 16.41 7.21 21.52
C PRO A 180 15.64 6.56 22.66
N GLY A 181 15.53 5.24 22.64
CA GLY A 181 14.77 4.50 23.64
C GLY A 181 14.61 3.04 23.26
N LYS A 182 13.77 2.34 24.02
CA LYS A 182 13.28 1.02 23.59
C LYS A 182 12.31 1.19 22.42
N PRO A 183 12.14 0.18 21.54
CA PRO A 183 11.21 0.25 20.42
C PRO A 183 9.79 0.75 20.79
N GLY A 184 9.18 0.23 21.87
CA GLY A 184 7.85 0.67 22.32
C GLY A 184 7.80 1.96 23.13
N GLU A 185 8.91 2.69 23.30
CA GLU A 185 8.92 3.98 24.01
C GLU A 185 8.52 5.12 23.06
N THR A 186 7.23 5.20 22.77
CA THR A 186 6.60 6.17 21.87
C THR A 186 5.38 6.84 22.53
N THR A 187 5.05 8.06 22.12
CA THR A 187 3.79 8.73 22.48
C THR A 187 2.69 8.53 21.45
N ASP A 188 3.03 7.99 20.28
CA ASP A 188 2.09 7.75 19.20
C ASP A 188 1.17 6.59 19.55
N ALA A 189 0.00 6.57 18.94
CA ALA A 189 -1.00 5.54 19.15
C ALA A 189 -1.71 5.21 17.85
N VAL A 190 -2.30 4.02 17.83
CA VAL A 190 -3.19 3.56 16.77
C VAL A 190 -4.38 2.89 17.41
N ASP A 191 -5.57 3.32 17.04
CA ASP A 191 -6.80 2.57 17.26
C ASP A 191 -7.08 1.77 15.99
N LEU A 192 -7.13 0.44 16.07
CA LEU A 192 -7.33 -0.44 14.93
C LEU A 192 -8.39 -1.50 15.26
N ASP A 193 -9.39 -1.61 14.41
CA ASP A 193 -10.27 -2.77 14.28
C ASP A 193 -10.17 -3.25 12.84
N ALA A 194 -9.72 -4.49 12.63
CA ALA A 194 -9.57 -5.06 11.29
C ALA A 194 -9.93 -6.54 11.29
N GLN A 195 -10.87 -6.90 10.42
CA GLN A 195 -11.36 -8.26 10.23
C GLN A 195 -11.47 -8.57 8.74
N PHE A 196 -10.99 -9.73 8.32
CA PHE A 196 -10.95 -10.10 6.91
C PHE A 196 -10.83 -11.60 6.72
N THR A 197 -11.02 -12.07 5.49
CA THR A 197 -10.91 -13.48 5.12
C THR A 197 -9.73 -13.75 4.19
N ASP A 198 -9.14 -14.94 4.25
CA ASP A 198 -8.30 -15.42 3.15
C ASP A 198 -9.14 -16.08 2.05
N PRO A 199 -8.56 -16.44 0.89
CA PRO A 199 -9.33 -17.05 -0.20
C PRO A 199 -9.88 -18.45 0.11
N ALA A 200 -9.37 -19.11 1.15
CA ALA A 200 -9.93 -20.37 1.64
C ALA A 200 -11.12 -20.16 2.60
N GLY A 201 -11.47 -18.90 2.89
CA GLY A 201 -12.57 -18.52 3.77
C GLY A 201 -12.23 -18.61 5.26
N ASN A 202 -10.94 -18.68 5.63
CA ASN A 202 -10.57 -18.54 7.04
C ASN A 202 -10.72 -17.08 7.45
N GLU A 203 -11.26 -16.85 8.65
CA GLU A 203 -11.47 -15.52 9.21
C GLU A 203 -10.25 -15.08 10.02
N TYR A 204 -9.83 -13.83 9.88
CA TYR A 204 -8.70 -13.22 10.56
C TYR A 204 -9.15 -11.96 11.29
N GLU A 205 -8.61 -11.74 12.48
CA GLU A 205 -8.76 -10.50 13.25
C GLU A 205 -7.39 -10.07 13.78
N ILE A 206 -7.09 -8.78 13.64
CA ILE A 206 -5.85 -8.19 14.14
C ILE A 206 -6.14 -7.48 15.46
N GLU A 207 -5.53 -7.97 16.53
CA GLU A 207 -5.55 -7.30 17.83
C GLU A 207 -4.25 -6.50 18.01
N HIS A 208 -4.30 -5.19 17.72
CA HIS A 208 -3.16 -4.31 17.94
C HIS A 208 -2.95 -4.02 19.45
N ASP A 209 -1.71 -4.18 19.95
CA ASP A 209 -1.38 -3.95 21.36
C ASP A 209 -0.77 -2.56 21.58
N HIS A 210 0.32 -2.23 20.87
CA HIS A 210 0.93 -0.91 20.93
C HIS A 210 1.82 -0.61 19.72
N VAL A 211 2.02 0.70 19.47
CA VAL A 211 2.92 1.24 18.46
C VAL A 211 4.39 1.02 18.89
N VAL A 212 5.26 0.78 17.91
CA VAL A 212 6.70 0.63 18.10
C VAL A 212 7.48 1.44 17.08
N GLN A 213 8.68 1.88 17.46
CA GLN A 213 9.75 2.33 16.57
C GLN A 213 10.61 1.11 16.20
N PRO A 214 10.49 0.56 14.98
CA PRO A 214 11.28 -0.58 14.57
C PRO A 214 12.78 -0.26 14.67
N PRO A 215 13.58 -1.08 15.37
CA PRO A 215 15.01 -0.84 15.55
C PRO A 215 15.83 -1.22 14.29
N ILE A 216 15.40 -0.76 13.11
CA ILE A 216 16.04 -1.07 11.82
C ILE A 216 16.94 0.11 11.40
N PRO A 217 18.25 -0.10 11.18
CA PRO A 217 19.15 0.99 10.82
C PRO A 217 18.72 1.75 9.57
N GLY A 218 18.55 3.06 9.72
CA GLY A 218 18.16 3.96 8.64
C GLY A 218 16.67 4.18 8.48
N TYR A 219 15.83 3.46 9.23
CA TYR A 219 14.43 3.83 9.35
C TYR A 219 14.31 5.11 10.17
N GLU A 220 13.40 5.96 9.72
CA GLU A 220 12.95 7.17 10.39
C GLU A 220 11.42 7.08 10.43
N THR A 221 10.88 6.54 11.52
CA THR A 221 9.46 6.18 11.65
C THR A 221 8.60 7.22 12.35
N GLY A 222 9.16 8.38 12.66
CA GLY A 222 8.40 9.45 13.34
C GLY A 222 7.91 9.04 14.71
N GLY A 223 8.53 8.04 15.36
CA GLY A 223 8.02 7.49 16.60
C GLY A 223 7.15 6.24 16.48
N GLY A 224 6.97 5.76 15.25
CA GLY A 224 6.18 4.58 14.94
C GLY A 224 4.84 4.92 14.27
N VAL A 225 4.46 6.21 14.19
CA VAL A 225 3.39 6.70 13.31
C VAL A 225 3.93 7.83 12.43
N LEU A 226 3.58 7.83 11.15
CA LEU A 226 3.94 8.88 10.19
C LEU A 226 2.71 9.37 9.45
N GLN A 227 2.56 10.68 9.32
CA GLN A 227 1.50 11.29 8.51
C GLN A 227 2.05 12.31 7.51
N GLY A 228 1.51 12.29 6.29
CA GLY A 228 1.81 13.26 5.24
C GLY A 228 3.25 13.23 4.70
N GLN A 229 3.90 12.07 4.73
CA GLN A 229 5.30 11.89 4.30
C GLN A 229 5.42 10.88 3.15
N GLN A 230 6.61 10.83 2.55
CA GLN A 230 6.98 9.82 1.56
C GLN A 230 7.64 8.65 2.29
N LEU A 231 7.23 7.43 1.96
CA LEU A 231 7.77 6.20 2.56
C LEU A 231 8.23 5.22 1.47
N HIS A 232 9.02 4.21 1.83
CA HIS A 232 9.51 3.16 0.93
C HIS A 232 10.40 3.67 -0.22
N GLY A 233 10.55 2.86 -1.29
CA GLY A 233 11.42 3.13 -2.43
C GLY A 233 12.80 3.64 -2.03
N ILE A 234 13.10 4.90 -2.36
CA ILE A 234 14.42 5.49 -2.08
C ILE A 234 14.61 6.06 -0.67
N THR A 235 13.55 6.20 0.13
CA THR A 235 13.55 6.95 1.40
C THR A 235 14.45 6.32 2.46
N GLY A 236 14.55 4.98 2.46
CA GLY A 236 15.30 4.22 3.46
C GLY A 236 14.50 3.80 4.69
N THR A 237 13.23 4.20 4.78
CA THR A 237 12.27 3.73 5.80
C THR A 237 11.25 2.80 5.12
N GLY A 238 11.11 1.58 5.65
CA GLY A 238 10.35 0.51 5.02
C GLY A 238 11.15 -0.23 3.93
N SER A 239 10.59 -1.35 3.46
CA SER A 239 11.18 -2.13 2.36
C SER A 239 11.28 -1.29 1.09
N PRO A 240 12.42 -1.32 0.36
CA PRO A 240 12.53 -0.66 -0.94
C PRO A 240 11.77 -1.38 -2.06
N LEU A 241 11.23 -2.60 -1.82
CA LEU A 241 10.45 -3.34 -2.82
C LEU A 241 9.05 -2.78 -3.04
N PHE A 242 8.51 -2.08 -2.04
CA PHE A 242 7.32 -1.26 -2.20
C PHE A 242 7.72 0.08 -2.83
N PRO A 243 6.94 0.60 -3.80
CA PRO A 243 7.28 1.85 -4.47
C PRO A 243 7.24 3.01 -3.48
N GLN A 244 8.01 4.07 -3.76
CA GLN A 244 7.91 5.27 -2.94
C GLN A 244 6.51 5.90 -3.07
N ALA A 245 5.79 6.01 -1.95
CA ALA A 245 4.41 6.47 -1.93
C ALA A 245 4.19 7.61 -0.95
N TYR A 246 3.37 8.59 -1.35
CA TYR A 246 2.77 9.52 -0.40
C TYR A 246 1.88 8.76 0.57
N THR A 247 2.07 9.02 1.85
CA THR A 247 1.43 8.31 2.95
C THR A 247 0.57 9.29 3.74
N TYR A 248 -0.75 9.06 3.74
CA TYR A 248 -1.70 9.81 4.58
C TYR A 248 -1.48 9.48 6.05
N GLY A 249 -1.35 8.20 6.35
CA GLY A 249 -0.98 7.68 7.67
C GLY A 249 -0.29 6.32 7.54
N ALA A 250 0.79 6.09 8.27
CA ALA A 250 1.41 4.77 8.42
C ALA A 250 1.74 4.53 9.89
N SER A 251 1.76 3.26 10.29
CA SER A 251 2.16 2.86 11.63
C SER A 251 2.96 1.58 11.65
N TRP A 252 3.82 1.44 12.65
CA TRP A 252 4.43 0.18 13.04
C TRP A 252 3.98 -0.14 14.45
N GLY A 253 3.47 -1.35 14.65
CA GLY A 253 3.00 -1.82 15.93
C GLY A 253 3.31 -3.29 16.13
N VAL A 254 2.90 -3.80 17.28
CA VAL A 254 2.91 -5.23 17.58
C VAL A 254 1.55 -5.63 18.12
N GLY A 255 1.19 -6.88 17.89
CA GLY A 255 -0.11 -7.38 18.32
C GLY A 255 -0.30 -8.85 18.01
N ASN A 256 -1.51 -9.33 18.26
CA ASN A 256 -1.91 -10.71 17.97
C ASN A 256 -2.65 -10.82 16.65
N VAL A 257 -2.66 -12.05 16.13
CA VAL A 257 -3.57 -12.47 15.07
C VAL A 257 -4.46 -13.57 15.63
N ASN A 258 -5.77 -13.37 15.55
CA ASN A 258 -6.75 -14.45 15.72
C ASN A 258 -7.10 -15.02 14.35
N VAL A 259 -7.26 -16.34 14.28
CA VAL A 259 -7.68 -17.08 13.09
C VAL A 259 -8.87 -17.95 13.46
N ASN A 260 -9.98 -17.81 12.75
CA ASN A 260 -11.23 -18.54 12.99
C ASN A 260 -11.72 -18.45 14.46
N GLY A 261 -11.54 -17.29 15.08
CA GLY A 261 -11.90 -17.01 16.48
C GLY A 261 -10.97 -17.60 17.54
N GLU A 262 -9.81 -18.15 17.15
CA GLU A 262 -8.78 -18.67 18.06
C GLU A 262 -7.49 -17.84 17.94
N LEU A 263 -6.82 -17.59 19.06
CA LEU A 263 -5.53 -16.89 19.08
C LEU A 263 -4.47 -17.75 18.36
N ALA A 264 -4.03 -17.32 17.17
CA ALA A 264 -3.04 -18.07 16.39
C ALA A 264 -1.60 -17.76 16.85
N THR A 265 -1.36 -16.54 17.31
CA THR A 265 -0.06 -16.07 17.81
C THR A 265 0.15 -16.38 19.30
N GLU A 266 -0.15 -17.61 19.73
CA GLU A 266 0.07 -18.06 21.13
C GLU A 266 1.54 -17.98 21.56
N ASP A 267 2.46 -18.01 20.59
CA ASP A 267 3.90 -17.94 20.76
C ASP A 267 4.45 -16.51 20.94
N GLY A 268 3.58 -15.51 20.83
CA GLY A 268 3.87 -14.09 21.05
C GLY A 268 3.48 -13.23 19.85
N PHE A 269 3.55 -11.92 20.05
CA PHE A 269 3.12 -10.94 19.04
C PHE A 269 3.80 -11.11 17.68
N ARG A 270 3.21 -10.50 16.66
CA ARG A 270 3.85 -10.23 15.38
C ARG A 270 3.92 -8.73 15.14
N VAL A 271 4.87 -8.30 14.31
CA VAL A 271 4.96 -6.90 13.87
C VAL A 271 3.83 -6.64 12.87
N ILE A 272 3.05 -5.60 13.15
CA ILE A 272 1.92 -5.14 12.35
C ILE A 272 2.30 -3.80 11.74
N HIS A 273 2.07 -3.63 10.45
CA HIS A 273 2.34 -2.40 9.72
C HIS A 273 1.13 -2.04 8.88
N PHE A 274 0.47 -0.92 9.18
CA PHE A 274 -0.68 -0.43 8.43
C PHE A 274 -0.34 0.89 7.78
N MET A 275 -0.73 1.06 6.52
CA MET A 275 -0.57 2.32 5.80
C MET A 275 -1.81 2.65 4.99
N THR A 276 -2.15 3.93 4.98
CA THR A 276 -3.04 4.54 3.99
C THR A 276 -2.17 5.41 3.11
N THR A 277 -2.08 5.07 1.83
CA THR A 277 -1.19 5.73 0.86
C THR A 277 -1.97 6.22 -0.34
N GLN A 278 -1.32 7.01 -1.20
CA GLN A 278 -1.74 7.06 -2.60
C GLN A 278 -1.85 5.63 -3.16
N THR A 279 -2.74 5.40 -4.12
CA THR A 279 -2.94 4.07 -4.70
C THR A 279 -1.67 3.56 -5.39
N VAL A 280 -1.26 2.34 -5.03
CA VAL A 280 -0.13 1.60 -5.61
C VAL A 280 -0.56 0.25 -6.19
N ARG A 281 -1.78 0.18 -6.72
CA ARG A 281 -2.30 -0.93 -7.53
C ARG A 281 -3.00 -0.35 -8.74
N ASP A 282 -2.58 -0.78 -9.93
CA ASP A 282 -3.31 -0.41 -11.13
C ASP A 282 -4.61 -1.22 -11.28
N GLU A 283 -5.42 -0.88 -12.28
CA GLU A 283 -6.65 -1.58 -12.65
C GLU A 283 -6.44 -3.08 -12.94
N ARG A 284 -5.20 -3.54 -13.13
CA ARG A 284 -4.87 -4.97 -13.35
C ARG A 284 -4.28 -5.61 -12.09
N TYR A 285 -4.39 -4.93 -10.96
CA TYR A 285 -3.83 -5.32 -9.67
C TYR A 285 -2.28 -5.41 -9.64
N ARG A 286 -1.62 -4.91 -10.68
CA ARG A 286 -0.16 -4.86 -10.71
C ARG A 286 0.32 -3.72 -9.82
N MET A 287 1.37 -3.98 -9.07
CA MET A 287 2.06 -2.95 -8.29
C MET A 287 2.96 -2.13 -9.24
N PRO A 288 2.70 -0.82 -9.44
CA PRO A 288 3.53 0.03 -10.28
C PRO A 288 4.94 0.16 -9.70
N LEU A 289 5.89 0.50 -10.55
CA LEU A 289 7.23 0.96 -10.14
C LEU A 289 7.19 2.43 -9.71
N ASP A 290 8.22 2.91 -9.01
CA ASP A 290 8.37 4.32 -8.64
C ASP A 290 8.24 5.27 -9.86
N GLU A 291 8.71 4.84 -11.03
CA GLU A 291 8.65 5.59 -12.28
C GLU A 291 7.23 5.73 -12.87
N GLU A 292 6.29 4.89 -12.42
CA GLU A 292 4.91 4.82 -12.92
C GLU A 292 3.93 5.53 -12.00
N LEU A 293 4.38 6.05 -10.85
CA LEU A 293 3.54 6.79 -9.92
C LEU A 293 3.60 8.32 -10.13
N PRO A 294 2.52 9.05 -9.77
CA PRO A 294 1.23 8.55 -9.30
C PRO A 294 0.36 8.01 -10.45
N LEU A 295 -0.49 7.03 -10.15
CA LEU A 295 -1.54 6.58 -11.05
C LEU A 295 -2.65 7.63 -11.16
N THR A 296 -3.24 7.78 -12.33
CA THR A 296 -4.48 8.53 -12.52
C THR A 296 -5.69 7.67 -12.11
N PRO A 297 -6.83 8.27 -11.77
CA PRO A 297 -8.01 7.49 -11.34
C PRO A 297 -8.46 6.42 -12.35
N ASP A 298 -8.39 6.73 -13.64
CA ASP A 298 -8.69 5.79 -14.73
C ASP A 298 -7.74 4.58 -14.76
N GLU A 299 -6.54 4.69 -14.21
CA GLU A 299 -5.58 3.59 -14.09
C GLU A 299 -5.75 2.77 -12.79
N THR A 300 -6.77 3.07 -11.96
CA THR A 300 -6.93 2.48 -10.62
C THR A 300 -8.25 1.75 -10.43
N ILE A 301 -8.25 0.80 -9.49
CA ILE A 301 -9.46 0.08 -9.08
C ILE A 301 -10.50 1.07 -8.56
N ALA A 302 -11.68 1.08 -9.18
CA ALA A 302 -12.80 1.95 -8.83
C ALA A 302 -12.47 3.46 -8.76
N GLY A 303 -11.48 3.94 -9.51
CA GLY A 303 -11.14 5.37 -9.56
C GLY A 303 -10.50 5.91 -8.28
N ARG A 304 -9.95 5.04 -7.42
CA ARG A 304 -9.47 5.39 -6.08
C ARG A 304 -8.06 5.94 -6.14
N ILE A 305 -7.86 7.11 -5.54
CA ILE A 305 -6.57 7.81 -5.49
C ILE A 305 -5.76 7.50 -4.23
N HIS A 306 -6.40 6.89 -3.24
CA HIS A 306 -5.78 6.34 -2.04
C HIS A 306 -6.34 4.95 -1.78
N HIS A 307 -5.53 4.13 -1.12
CA HIS A 307 -5.93 2.82 -0.60
C HIS A 307 -5.27 2.54 0.76
N THR A 308 -5.80 1.59 1.53
CA THR A 308 -5.17 1.12 2.78
C THR A 308 -4.66 -0.30 2.63
N HIS A 309 -3.48 -0.57 3.20
CA HIS A 309 -2.97 -1.92 3.31
C HIS A 309 -2.35 -2.19 4.67
N GLY A 310 -2.64 -3.40 5.16
CA GLY A 310 -2.23 -3.91 6.45
C GLY A 310 -1.36 -5.14 6.26
N VAL A 311 -0.18 -5.12 6.85
CA VAL A 311 0.81 -6.20 6.77
C VAL A 311 1.07 -6.73 8.16
N VAL A 312 0.95 -8.05 8.33
CA VAL A 312 1.53 -8.74 9.48
C VAL A 312 2.81 -9.40 9.00
N LEU A 313 3.94 -8.87 9.45
CA LEU A 313 5.27 -9.30 9.03
C LEU A 313 5.66 -10.61 9.74
N PRO A 314 6.51 -11.44 9.10
CA PRO A 314 7.08 -12.64 9.71
C PRO A 314 8.18 -12.29 10.72
N ILE A 315 7.84 -11.44 11.69
CA ILE A 315 8.75 -10.91 12.70
C ILE A 315 8.06 -11.01 14.04
N ARG A 316 8.66 -11.76 14.97
CA ARG A 316 8.21 -11.82 16.35
C ARG A 316 9.12 -10.95 17.23
N PRO A 317 8.60 -9.92 17.92
CA PRO A 317 9.36 -9.23 18.95
C PRO A 317 9.62 -10.17 20.14
N THR A 318 10.83 -10.13 20.68
CA THR A 318 11.21 -10.88 21.89
C THR A 318 12.01 -10.00 22.84
N ASP A 319 12.19 -10.46 24.08
CA ASP A 319 13.09 -9.81 25.04
C ASP A 319 14.55 -9.73 24.57
N GLN A 320 14.94 -10.54 23.57
CA GLN A 320 16.29 -10.53 22.98
C GLN A 320 16.36 -9.71 21.68
N GLY A 321 15.27 -9.02 21.31
CA GLY A 321 15.15 -8.34 20.03
C GLY A 321 14.22 -9.08 19.06
N PRO A 322 13.88 -8.45 17.93
CA PRO A 322 13.02 -9.06 16.94
C PRO A 322 13.75 -10.20 16.21
N VAL A 323 13.02 -11.27 15.90
CA VAL A 323 13.52 -12.42 15.14
C VAL A 323 12.60 -12.71 13.98
N TYR A 324 13.15 -13.25 12.88
CA TYR A 324 12.33 -13.79 11.81
C TYR A 324 11.52 -14.97 12.36
N ASP A 325 10.20 -14.89 12.21
CA ASP A 325 9.27 -15.91 12.66
C ASP A 325 7.97 -15.82 11.84
N PRO A 326 7.68 -16.81 10.98
CA PRO A 326 6.48 -16.82 10.16
C PRO A 326 5.20 -16.52 10.95
N VAL A 327 4.28 -15.81 10.31
CA VAL A 327 2.92 -15.61 10.85
C VAL A 327 2.17 -16.94 10.76
N PRO A 328 1.52 -17.40 11.85
CA PRO A 328 0.75 -18.63 11.87
C PRO A 328 -0.61 -18.44 11.17
N THR A 329 -0.61 -18.25 9.85
CA THR A 329 -1.84 -18.15 9.05
C THR A 329 -2.47 -19.53 8.81
N ALA A 330 -3.74 -19.56 8.40
CA ALA A 330 -4.42 -20.77 7.93
C ALA A 330 -4.45 -20.91 6.40
N MET A 331 -3.93 -19.92 5.66
CA MET A 331 -3.89 -19.94 4.21
C MET A 331 -2.80 -20.91 3.72
N GLU A 332 -3.20 -22.06 3.17
CA GLU A 332 -2.27 -23.02 2.58
C GLU A 332 -1.84 -22.59 1.17
N LEU A 333 -0.53 -22.57 0.93
CA LEU A 333 0.07 -22.31 -0.37
C LEU A 333 0.16 -23.62 -1.20
N PRO A 334 0.37 -23.54 -2.52
CA PRO A 334 0.49 -24.73 -3.37
C PRO A 334 1.62 -25.70 -2.99
N ASN A 335 2.62 -25.24 -2.23
CA ASN A 335 3.71 -26.07 -1.71
C ASN A 335 3.33 -26.88 -0.45
N GLY A 336 2.13 -26.67 0.11
CA GLY A 336 1.62 -27.32 1.31
C GLY A 336 2.06 -26.66 2.62
N GLU A 337 2.76 -25.52 2.57
CA GLU A 337 3.07 -24.69 3.73
C GLU A 337 2.03 -23.58 3.89
N THR A 338 1.86 -23.05 5.09
CA THR A 338 1.00 -21.88 5.32
C THR A 338 1.72 -20.60 4.91
N GLN A 339 0.97 -19.61 4.43
CA GLN A 339 1.53 -18.32 4.02
C GLN A 339 2.23 -17.64 5.22
N PRO A 340 3.52 -17.26 5.10
CA PRO A 340 4.30 -16.85 6.27
C PRO A 340 4.04 -15.39 6.71
N PHE A 341 3.15 -14.67 6.03
CA PHE A 341 2.78 -13.28 6.31
C PHE A 341 1.31 -13.04 5.97
N ILE A 342 0.77 -11.93 6.44
CA ILE A 342 -0.52 -11.40 5.96
C ILE A 342 -0.23 -10.09 5.23
N HIS A 343 -0.79 -9.90 4.05
CA HIS A 343 -0.83 -8.62 3.36
C HIS A 343 -2.24 -8.43 2.81
N ALA A 344 -2.99 -7.61 3.53
CA ALA A 344 -4.39 -7.30 3.35
C ALA A 344 -4.50 -5.92 2.72
N MET A 345 -5.26 -5.81 1.63
CA MET A 345 -5.43 -4.57 0.88
C MET A 345 -6.92 -4.23 0.84
N TRP A 346 -7.27 -3.04 1.32
CA TRP A 346 -8.59 -2.44 1.21
C TRP A 346 -8.50 -1.37 0.14
N GLU A 347 -9.19 -1.58 -0.98
CA GLU A 347 -9.00 -0.75 -2.18
C GLU A 347 -10.07 0.35 -2.30
N GLN A 348 -11.07 0.39 -1.41
CA GLN A 348 -12.23 1.28 -1.52
C GLN A 348 -12.64 1.87 -0.17
N GLU A 349 -11.65 2.21 0.65
CA GLU A 349 -11.79 2.78 1.99
C GLU A 349 -12.02 4.30 1.96
N GLU A 350 -12.83 4.82 2.85
CA GLU A 350 -13.08 6.25 3.02
C GLU A 350 -12.03 6.88 3.94
N LEU A 351 -11.39 7.96 3.49
CA LEU A 351 -10.62 8.87 4.36
C LEU A 351 -11.62 9.74 5.14
N VAL A 352 -11.98 9.31 6.35
CA VAL A 352 -13.00 9.95 7.21
C VAL A 352 -12.50 11.29 7.75
N GLU A 353 -11.23 11.32 8.14
CA GLU A 353 -10.53 12.50 8.62
C GLU A 353 -9.07 12.39 8.21
N GLY A 354 -8.52 13.43 7.61
CA GLY A 354 -7.11 13.45 7.26
C GLY A 354 -6.74 14.61 6.35
N PRO A 355 -5.45 14.79 6.04
CA PRO A 355 -5.04 15.79 5.07
C PRO A 355 -5.60 15.43 3.70
N PHE A 356 -6.11 16.44 2.98
CA PHE A 356 -6.62 16.29 1.60
C PHE A 356 -7.85 15.37 1.48
N ASP A 357 -8.65 15.25 2.55
CA ASP A 357 -9.96 14.57 2.55
C ASP A 357 -10.96 15.18 1.55
N ASP A 358 -10.84 16.48 1.27
CA ASP A 358 -11.63 17.22 0.28
C ASP A 358 -10.95 17.41 -1.09
N TRP A 359 -9.79 16.80 -1.30
CA TRP A 359 -9.03 16.98 -2.54
C TRP A 359 -9.50 16.04 -3.65
N GLU A 360 -9.79 16.60 -4.81
CA GLU A 360 -10.17 15.87 -6.02
C GLU A 360 -9.03 15.85 -7.05
N TYR A 361 -8.91 14.74 -7.80
CA TYR A 361 -7.90 14.60 -8.83
C TYR A 361 -8.11 15.63 -9.96
N PRO A 362 -7.11 16.45 -10.31
CA PRO A 362 -7.29 17.50 -11.31
C PRO A 362 -7.64 16.94 -12.69
N GLY A 363 -8.72 17.45 -13.28
CA GLY A 363 -9.10 17.10 -14.64
C GLY A 363 -10.05 15.91 -14.78
N GLN A 364 -10.57 15.35 -13.68
CA GLN A 364 -11.75 14.49 -13.76
C GLN A 364 -12.96 15.33 -14.21
N GLU A 365 -13.45 15.09 -15.42
CA GLU A 365 -14.81 15.52 -15.77
C GLU A 365 -15.76 14.59 -14.99
N GLN A 366 -16.62 15.17 -14.15
CA GLN A 366 -17.69 14.43 -13.50
C GLN A 366 -18.56 13.84 -14.60
N ASN A 367 -18.46 12.53 -14.84
CA ASN A 367 -19.51 11.79 -15.51
C ASN A 367 -20.72 11.82 -14.58
N GLU A 368 -21.52 12.89 -14.69
CA GLU A 368 -22.79 13.01 -13.99
C GLU A 368 -23.64 11.79 -14.34
N ALA A 369 -23.88 10.98 -13.30
CA ALA A 369 -24.76 9.83 -13.28
C ALA A 369 -26.03 10.06 -14.09
N SER A 370 -26.23 9.27 -15.14
CA SER A 370 -27.56 9.08 -15.69
C SER A 370 -28.23 7.96 -14.91
N GLU A 371 -29.15 8.31 -14.02
CA GLU A 371 -30.10 7.37 -13.41
C GLU A 371 -30.77 6.58 -14.55
N SER A 372 -30.36 5.33 -14.78
CA SER A 372 -31.09 4.44 -15.68
C SER A 372 -32.24 3.82 -14.88
N GLU A 373 -33.46 4.26 -15.19
CA GLU A 373 -34.67 3.75 -14.55
C GLU A 373 -34.73 2.23 -14.72
N GLY A 374 -34.84 1.50 -13.60
CA GLY A 374 -35.06 0.07 -13.59
C GLY A 374 -36.27 -0.31 -14.44
N SER A 375 -35.99 -0.93 -15.60
CA SER A 375 -37.00 -1.51 -16.48
C SER A 375 -37.09 -3.01 -16.21
N ASP A 376 -38.32 -3.44 -15.93
CA ASP A 376 -38.79 -4.82 -15.77
C ASP A 376 -38.19 -5.76 -16.85
N GLY A 377 -37.63 -6.89 -16.42
CA GLY A 377 -36.75 -7.81 -17.17
C GLY A 377 -37.38 -8.57 -18.34
N GLY A 378 -37.84 -7.85 -19.37
CA GLY A 378 -38.49 -8.43 -20.55
C GLY A 378 -37.66 -8.53 -21.83
N ASP A 379 -36.64 -7.68 -22.03
CA ASP A 379 -35.94 -7.50 -23.33
C ASP A 379 -34.41 -7.29 -23.15
N ALA A 380 -33.75 -8.00 -22.24
CA ALA A 380 -32.29 -7.97 -22.15
C ALA A 380 -31.66 -8.89 -23.21
N ASP A 381 -30.72 -8.38 -24.00
CA ASP A 381 -29.96 -9.18 -24.97
C ASP A 381 -29.00 -10.15 -24.26
N PHE A 382 -28.44 -9.70 -23.13
CA PHE A 382 -27.57 -10.49 -22.27
C PHE A 382 -28.00 -10.39 -20.81
N GLN A 383 -27.85 -11.48 -20.08
CA GLN A 383 -28.02 -11.53 -18.64
C GLN A 383 -26.81 -12.18 -18.00
N LEU A 384 -26.24 -11.53 -16.99
CA LEU A 384 -25.12 -12.03 -16.20
C LEU A 384 -25.47 -12.06 -14.70
N VAL A 385 -24.75 -12.87 -13.94
CA VAL A 385 -24.68 -12.78 -12.48
C VAL A 385 -23.25 -12.42 -12.10
N GLY A 386 -23.07 -11.29 -11.40
CA GLY A 386 -21.77 -10.84 -10.93
C GLY A 386 -21.40 -11.52 -9.62
N GLU A 387 -20.34 -12.31 -9.65
CA GLU A 387 -19.69 -12.86 -8.45
C GLU A 387 -18.20 -12.55 -8.55
N ALA A 388 -17.53 -12.20 -7.45
CA ALA A 388 -16.11 -11.86 -7.42
C ALA A 388 -15.20 -12.94 -8.02
N SER A 389 -15.70 -14.17 -8.16
CA SER A 389 -15.00 -15.25 -8.87
C SER A 389 -15.09 -15.18 -10.40
N ALA A 390 -16.19 -14.67 -10.97
CA ALA A 390 -16.43 -14.48 -12.40
C ALA A 390 -17.79 -13.80 -12.69
N TRP A 391 -17.94 -13.24 -13.88
CA TRP A 391 -19.26 -13.01 -14.48
C TRP A 391 -19.86 -14.35 -14.91
N GLN A 392 -20.96 -14.78 -14.30
CA GLN A 392 -21.66 -16.00 -14.71
C GLN A 392 -22.71 -15.68 -15.76
N GLY A 393 -22.65 -16.32 -16.93
CA GLY A 393 -23.67 -16.18 -17.96
C GLY A 393 -25.01 -16.76 -17.50
N ALA A 394 -26.09 -15.97 -17.62
CA ALA A 394 -27.45 -16.40 -17.31
C ALA A 394 -28.29 -16.56 -18.58
N ALA A 395 -28.26 -15.58 -19.49
CA ALA A 395 -28.97 -15.61 -20.77
C ALA A 395 -28.21 -14.80 -21.84
N PRO A 396 -28.32 -15.13 -23.14
CA PRO A 396 -29.12 -16.19 -23.74
C PRO A 396 -28.56 -17.59 -23.42
N ASP A 397 -29.29 -18.65 -23.81
CA ASP A 397 -28.86 -20.05 -23.64
C ASP A 397 -27.44 -20.32 -24.17
N ALA A 398 -26.96 -19.52 -25.12
CA ALA A 398 -25.63 -19.64 -25.70
C ALA A 398 -24.48 -19.31 -24.71
N ILE A 399 -24.72 -18.51 -23.68
CA ILE A 399 -23.72 -18.17 -22.66
C ILE A 399 -24.07 -18.73 -21.27
N SER A 400 -25.23 -19.35 -21.14
CA SER A 400 -25.78 -19.77 -19.85
C SER A 400 -24.88 -20.81 -19.16
N GLY A 401 -24.46 -20.52 -17.93
CA GLY A 401 -23.58 -21.37 -17.11
C GLY A 401 -22.10 -21.30 -17.48
N GLU A 402 -21.70 -20.43 -18.41
CA GLU A 402 -20.30 -20.15 -18.70
C GLU A 402 -19.78 -19.04 -17.78
N ALA A 403 -18.56 -19.23 -17.24
CA ALA A 403 -17.86 -18.19 -16.51
C ALA A 403 -17.13 -17.28 -17.51
N ASN A 404 -17.29 -15.96 -17.35
CA ASN A 404 -16.77 -14.92 -18.22
C ASN A 404 -17.03 -15.16 -19.72
N PRO A 405 -18.29 -15.35 -20.14
CA PRO A 405 -18.63 -15.72 -21.51
C PRO A 405 -18.22 -14.66 -22.53
N THR A 406 -17.85 -15.06 -23.74
CA THR A 406 -17.63 -14.09 -24.82
C THR A 406 -18.95 -13.52 -25.32
N LEU A 407 -19.10 -12.19 -25.30
CA LEU A 407 -20.28 -11.52 -25.85
C LEU A 407 -20.12 -11.34 -27.36
N GLN A 408 -21.08 -11.86 -28.11
CA GLN A 408 -21.10 -11.80 -29.58
C GLN A 408 -21.99 -10.65 -30.03
N LEU A 409 -21.40 -9.61 -30.62
CA LEU A 409 -22.08 -8.35 -30.95
C LEU A 409 -22.04 -8.06 -32.45
N GLU A 410 -22.96 -7.24 -32.94
CA GLU A 410 -22.97 -6.69 -34.30
C GLU A 410 -22.67 -5.18 -34.25
N ALA A 411 -21.66 -4.73 -34.99
CA ALA A 411 -21.23 -3.33 -34.98
C ALA A 411 -22.39 -2.36 -35.33
N GLY A 412 -22.56 -1.32 -34.52
CA GLY A 412 -23.61 -0.32 -34.66
C GLY A 412 -24.99 -0.74 -34.13
N THR A 413 -25.11 -1.92 -33.54
CA THR A 413 -26.32 -2.38 -32.85
C THR A 413 -26.28 -1.97 -31.39
N GLU A 414 -27.41 -1.49 -30.87
CA GLU A 414 -27.62 -1.19 -29.45
C GLU A 414 -28.01 -2.47 -28.71
N TYR A 415 -27.34 -2.73 -27.59
CA TYR A 415 -27.55 -3.88 -26.73
C TYR A 415 -27.94 -3.44 -25.34
N ALA A 416 -28.84 -4.21 -24.71
CA ALA A 416 -29.17 -4.10 -23.31
C ALA A 416 -28.63 -5.33 -22.56
N LEU A 417 -27.68 -5.09 -21.64
CA LEU A 417 -27.18 -6.10 -20.71
C LEU A 417 -27.78 -5.86 -19.33
N VAL A 418 -28.40 -6.89 -18.76
CA VAL A 418 -28.84 -6.87 -17.37
C VAL A 418 -27.90 -7.75 -16.57
N TRP A 419 -27.47 -7.30 -15.41
CA TRP A 419 -26.72 -8.16 -14.51
C TRP A 419 -27.29 -8.08 -13.09
N GLU A 420 -27.25 -9.22 -12.39
CA GLU A 420 -27.63 -9.35 -10.97
C GLU A 420 -26.37 -9.48 -10.12
N ASN A 421 -26.31 -8.78 -9.00
CA ASN A 421 -25.25 -8.97 -8.02
C ASN A 421 -25.48 -10.29 -7.26
N GLY A 422 -24.62 -11.29 -7.47
CA GLY A 422 -24.79 -12.64 -6.91
C GLY A 422 -24.28 -12.83 -5.49
N ASP A 423 -23.30 -12.03 -5.06
CA ASP A 423 -22.52 -12.27 -3.84
C ASP A 423 -22.56 -11.13 -2.81
N GLY A 424 -23.15 -9.98 -3.14
CA GLY A 424 -23.23 -8.81 -2.28
C GLY A 424 -21.94 -8.01 -2.17
N LEU A 425 -20.92 -8.33 -2.96
CA LEU A 425 -19.74 -7.48 -3.13
C LEU A 425 -20.04 -6.37 -4.13
N GLN A 426 -19.30 -5.27 -4.09
CA GLN A 426 -19.52 -4.19 -5.04
C GLN A 426 -19.06 -4.57 -6.45
N HIS A 427 -19.97 -4.44 -7.43
CA HIS A 427 -19.67 -4.72 -8.83
C HIS A 427 -20.15 -3.58 -9.73
N ASN A 428 -19.49 -3.41 -10.86
CA ASN A 428 -20.01 -2.66 -11.99
C ASN A 428 -19.67 -3.37 -13.29
N PHE A 429 -20.32 -3.00 -14.38
CA PHE A 429 -20.02 -3.51 -15.71
C PHE A 429 -19.34 -2.42 -16.53
N ALA A 430 -18.11 -2.70 -16.95
CA ALA A 430 -17.31 -1.84 -17.80
C ALA A 430 -16.92 -2.54 -19.11
N ILE A 431 -16.65 -1.75 -20.15
CA ILE A 431 -16.16 -2.20 -21.46
C ILE A 431 -14.90 -1.40 -21.78
N GLU A 432 -13.84 -2.08 -22.19
CA GLU A 432 -12.58 -1.48 -22.63
C GLU A 432 -12.24 -1.81 -24.09
N ASP A 433 -11.34 -1.01 -24.66
CA ASP A 433 -10.76 -1.25 -25.98
C ASP A 433 -9.55 -2.21 -25.94
N ALA A 434 -8.96 -2.50 -27.10
CA ALA A 434 -7.79 -3.39 -27.18
C ALA A 434 -6.50 -2.83 -26.55
N ASN A 435 -6.49 -1.55 -26.17
CA ASN A 435 -5.38 -0.89 -25.48
C ASN A 435 -5.61 -0.81 -23.96
N GLY A 436 -6.80 -1.17 -23.47
CA GLY A 436 -7.21 -1.05 -22.07
C GLY A 436 -7.87 0.29 -21.72
N GLU A 437 -8.26 1.11 -22.69
CA GLU A 437 -8.99 2.36 -22.41
C GLU A 437 -10.48 2.05 -22.19
N ASP A 438 -11.02 2.54 -21.07
CA ASP A 438 -12.45 2.40 -20.74
C ASP A 438 -13.34 3.15 -21.74
N LEU A 439 -14.18 2.41 -22.46
CA LEU A 439 -15.19 2.94 -23.38
C LEU A 439 -16.52 3.21 -22.67
N LEU A 440 -16.80 2.44 -21.60
CA LEU A 440 -18.02 2.53 -20.80
C LEU A 440 -17.76 1.96 -19.41
N ALA A 441 -18.33 2.58 -18.38
CA ALA A 441 -18.42 2.02 -17.04
C ALA A 441 -19.79 2.35 -16.43
N SER A 442 -20.46 1.35 -15.87
CA SER A 442 -21.72 1.55 -15.13
C SER A 442 -21.47 1.94 -13.67
N GLU A 443 -22.54 2.34 -12.97
CA GLU A 443 -22.47 2.60 -11.53
C GLU A 443 -22.19 1.32 -10.73
N LEU A 444 -21.54 1.48 -9.59
CA LEU A 444 -21.25 0.41 -8.65
C LEU A 444 -22.50 -0.01 -7.86
N VAL A 445 -22.79 -1.31 -7.81
CA VAL A 445 -23.91 -1.91 -7.07
C VAL A 445 -23.38 -2.94 -6.08
N SER A 446 -23.73 -2.80 -4.80
CA SER A 446 -23.25 -3.65 -3.69
C SER A 446 -24.35 -4.42 -2.95
N GLU A 447 -25.62 -4.34 -3.39
CA GLU A 447 -26.71 -5.09 -2.78
C GLU A 447 -26.88 -6.46 -3.46
N GLN A 448 -26.73 -7.56 -2.71
CA GLN A 448 -26.97 -8.90 -3.22
C GLN A 448 -28.41 -9.05 -3.75
N GLY A 449 -28.55 -9.56 -4.97
CA GLY A 449 -29.82 -9.71 -5.68
C GLY A 449 -30.31 -8.42 -6.36
N ALA A 450 -29.62 -7.28 -6.20
CA ALA A 450 -29.92 -6.09 -6.97
C ALA A 450 -29.48 -6.27 -8.43
N THR A 451 -30.25 -5.70 -9.35
CA THR A 451 -29.99 -5.77 -10.78
C THR A 451 -29.72 -4.40 -11.37
N GLN A 452 -28.79 -4.30 -12.31
CA GLN A 452 -28.55 -3.10 -13.09
C GLN A 452 -28.63 -3.41 -14.59
N THR A 453 -29.22 -2.47 -15.34
CA THR A 453 -29.28 -2.52 -16.80
C THR A 453 -28.27 -1.54 -17.39
N VAL A 454 -27.40 -2.05 -18.26
CA VAL A 454 -26.40 -1.28 -19.00
C VAL A 454 -26.76 -1.33 -20.49
N THR A 455 -26.96 -0.17 -21.09
CA THR A 455 -27.26 -0.05 -22.53
C THR A 455 -26.06 0.55 -23.25
N PHE A 456 -25.63 -0.08 -24.34
CA PHE A 456 -24.48 0.38 -25.11
C PHE A 456 -24.62 0.06 -26.60
N THR A 457 -23.98 0.88 -27.45
CA THR A 457 -23.90 0.60 -28.89
C THR A 457 -22.57 -0.08 -29.18
N ALA A 458 -22.61 -1.26 -29.79
CA ALA A 458 -21.40 -2.01 -30.13
C ALA A 458 -20.55 -1.24 -31.16
N SER A 459 -19.25 -1.09 -30.88
CA SER A 459 -18.26 -0.54 -31.81
C SER A 459 -17.14 -1.55 -32.07
N GLU A 460 -16.45 -1.43 -33.21
CA GLU A 460 -15.30 -2.29 -33.54
C GLU A 460 -14.10 -2.09 -32.58
N GLU A 461 -14.14 -1.07 -31.71
CA GLU A 461 -13.09 -0.77 -30.73
C GLU A 461 -13.24 -1.64 -29.48
N MET A 462 -14.45 -2.12 -29.17
CA MET A 462 -14.72 -2.94 -27.98
C MET A 462 -13.98 -4.27 -28.04
N SER A 463 -13.25 -4.58 -26.97
CA SER A 463 -12.40 -5.78 -26.88
C SER A 463 -12.81 -6.70 -25.73
N GLU A 464 -12.97 -6.16 -24.52
CA GLU A 464 -13.30 -6.94 -23.33
C GLU A 464 -14.32 -6.19 -22.46
N TYR A 465 -15.06 -6.93 -21.65
CA TYR A 465 -15.86 -6.36 -20.56
C TYR A 465 -15.34 -6.89 -19.23
N TYR A 466 -15.46 -6.08 -18.18
CA TYR A 466 -14.94 -6.45 -16.87
C TYR A 466 -15.68 -5.73 -15.72
N CYS A 467 -15.40 -6.17 -14.49
CA CYS A 467 -15.75 -5.42 -13.28
C CYS A 467 -14.54 -4.63 -12.80
N GLN A 468 -14.66 -3.31 -12.64
CA GLN A 468 -13.55 -2.46 -12.20
C GLN A 468 -13.10 -2.77 -10.77
N VAL A 469 -13.97 -3.39 -9.96
CA VAL A 469 -13.68 -3.84 -8.59
C VAL A 469 -12.97 -5.20 -8.57
N HIS A 470 -13.23 -6.05 -9.56
CA HIS A 470 -12.64 -7.40 -9.67
C HIS A 470 -12.09 -7.67 -11.08
N PRO A 471 -11.13 -6.85 -11.54
CA PRO A 471 -10.73 -6.77 -12.95
C PRO A 471 -9.98 -8.00 -13.48
N GLN A 472 -9.46 -8.84 -12.57
CA GLN A 472 -8.75 -10.08 -12.91
C GLN A 472 -9.69 -11.28 -13.06
N SER A 473 -10.65 -11.42 -12.14
CA SER A 473 -11.55 -12.58 -12.07
C SER A 473 -12.83 -12.39 -12.87
N MET A 474 -13.36 -11.17 -12.92
CA MET A 474 -14.61 -10.83 -13.61
C MET A 474 -14.32 -10.10 -14.91
N ARG A 475 -13.79 -10.83 -15.90
CA ARG A 475 -13.39 -10.29 -17.20
C ARG A 475 -13.69 -11.29 -18.32
N GLY A 476 -14.43 -10.87 -19.33
CA GLY A 476 -14.78 -11.70 -20.50
C GLY A 476 -14.56 -10.96 -21.83
N GLY A 477 -14.42 -11.73 -22.91
CA GLY A 477 -14.14 -11.17 -24.24
C GLY A 477 -15.39 -10.61 -24.94
N ILE A 478 -15.17 -9.68 -25.86
CA ILE A 478 -16.17 -9.18 -26.80
C ILE A 478 -15.71 -9.50 -28.22
N GLU A 479 -16.56 -10.13 -29.02
CA GLU A 479 -16.34 -10.33 -30.44
C GLU A 479 -17.39 -9.55 -31.24
N VAL A 480 -16.94 -8.61 -32.07
CA VAL A 480 -17.82 -7.76 -32.89
C VAL A 480 -17.80 -8.24 -34.34
N GLY A 481 -18.93 -8.81 -34.78
CA GLY A 481 -19.22 -9.15 -36.17
C GLY A 481 -19.73 -7.93 -36.96
N GLY A 482 -19.44 -7.90 -38.26
CA GLY A 482 -19.84 -6.81 -39.17
C GLY A 482 -20.85 -7.20 -40.24
#